data_AF-A0A3M2A8R8-F1
#
_entry.id   AF-A0A3M2A8R8-F1
#
_cell.length_a   1.000
_cell.length_b   1.000
_cell.length_c   1.000
_cell.angle_alpha   90.00
_cell.angle_beta   90.00
_cell.angle_gamma   90.00
#
_symmetry.space_group_name_H-M   'P 1'
#
loop_
_entity.id
_entity.type
_entity.pdbx_description
1 polymer ?
#
loop_
_entity_poly.entity_id
_entity_poly.type
_entity_poly.pdbx_seq_one_letter_code
_entity_poly.pdbx_strand_id
1 'polypeptide(L)' 'MAKRQTRRSISVRGITYQRLKNYCDARGLSISGFLEQLIAERMDAEGEPVPEKVEHVPRPRQPATDEIISQHFTF' A
#
# COMPACT_ATOMS: atom_id res chain seq x y z
N MET A 1 -22.18 8.35 -0.38
CA MET A 1 -21.80 7.05 -0.97
C MET A 1 -20.31 6.86 -0.76
N ALA A 2 -19.89 5.84 0.00
CA ALA A 2 -18.47 5.56 0.19
C ALA A 2 -17.83 5.31 -1.18
N LYS A 3 -16.91 6.19 -1.59
CA LYS A 3 -16.12 6.06 -2.82
C LYS A 3 -15.54 4.65 -2.79
N ARG A 4 -15.88 3.80 -3.77
CA ARG A 4 -15.44 2.38 -3.82
C ARG A 4 -13.93 2.35 -3.59
N GLN A 5 -13.50 1.87 -2.42
CA GLN A 5 -12.08 1.66 -2.14
C GLN A 5 -11.60 0.64 -3.15
N THR A 6 -10.73 1.07 -4.05
CA THR A 6 -10.21 0.21 -5.11
C THR A 6 -8.90 -0.40 -4.60
N ARG A 7 -8.75 -1.72 -4.70
CA ARG A 7 -7.54 -2.41 -4.26
C ARG A 7 -6.31 -1.79 -4.90
N ARG A 8 -5.28 -1.51 -4.10
CA ARG A 8 -3.96 -1.06 -4.54
C ARG A 8 -2.94 -2.05 -3.99
N SER A 9 -2.14 -2.62 -4.88
CA SER A 9 -1.08 -3.56 -4.51
C SER A 9 0.27 -2.86 -4.63
N ILE A 10 1.15 -3.09 -3.66
CA ILE A 10 2.56 -2.69 -3.71
C ILE A 10 3.43 -3.93 -3.59
N SER A 11 4.49 -3.99 -4.37
CA SER A 11 5.48 -5.06 -4.29
C SER A 11 6.49 -4.75 -3.17
N VAL A 12 6.69 -5.70 -2.26
CA VAL A 12 7.66 -5.60 -1.16
C VAL A 12 8.40 -6.93 -1.01
N ARG A 13 9.58 -6.91 -0.38
CA ARG A 13 10.30 -8.15 -0.03
C ARG A 13 9.47 -8.98 0.94
N GLY A 14 9.50 -10.32 0.80
CA GLY A 14 8.74 -11.23 1.67
C GLY A 14 9.04 -11.07 3.16
N ILE A 15 10.31 -10.87 3.53
CA ILE A 15 10.72 -10.64 4.93
C ILE A 15 10.09 -9.34 5.47
N THR A 16 10.04 -8.28 4.66
CA THR A 16 9.41 -7.01 5.03
C THR A 16 7.92 -7.19 5.28
N TYR A 17 7.23 -7.89 4.38
CA TYR A 17 5.81 -8.21 4.56
C TYR A 17 5.56 -9.01 5.83
N GLN A 18 6.33 -10.09 6.07
CA GLN A 18 6.13 -10.93 7.25
C GLN A 18 6.35 -10.15 8.55
N ARG A 19 7.37 -9.28 8.60
CA ARG A 19 7.62 -8.40 9.75
C ARG A 19 6.44 -7.45 9.99
N LEU A 20 5.92 -6.82 8.94
CA LEU A 20 4.76 -5.94 9.00
C LEU A 20 3.52 -6.69 9.50
N LYS A 21 3.24 -7.86 8.92
CA LYS A 21 2.11 -8.71 9.31
C LYS A 21 2.18 -9.07 10.79
N ASN A 22 3.31 -9.60 11.26
CA ASN A 22 3.49 -9.97 12.67
C ASN A 22 3.31 -8.77 13.61
N TYR A 23 3.81 -7.60 13.23
CA TYR A 23 3.66 -6.37 14.00
C TYR A 23 2.20 -5.95 14.17
N CYS A 24 1.44 -5.98 13.07
CA CYS A 24 0.02 -5.62 13.04
C CYS A 24 -0.85 -6.65 13.79
N ASP A 25 -0.63 -7.95 13.54
CA ASP A 25 -1.36 -9.05 14.19
C ASP A 25 -1.21 -8.99 15.72
N ALA A 26 0.01 -8.75 16.22
CA ALA A 26 0.28 -8.64 17.66
C ALA A 26 -0.43 -7.46 18.35
N ARG A 27 -0.95 -6.49 17.58
CA ARG A 27 -1.63 -5.28 18.07
C ARG A 27 -3.10 -5.23 17.68
N GLY A 28 -3.62 -6.25 16.98
CA GLY A 28 -4.98 -6.24 16.44
C GLY A 28 -5.21 -5.14 15.38
N LEU A 29 -4.15 -4.71 14.69
CA LEU A 29 -4.23 -3.69 13.66
C LEU A 29 -4.44 -4.32 12.29
N SER A 30 -5.20 -3.66 11.41
CA SER A 30 -5.21 -4.02 9.99
C SER A 30 -3.93 -3.52 9.31
N ILE A 31 -3.36 -4.33 8.42
CA ILE A 31 -2.17 -3.93 7.64
C ILE A 31 -2.46 -2.66 6.82
N SER A 32 -3.64 -2.59 6.19
CA SER A 32 -4.04 -1.43 5.40
C SER A 32 -4.17 -0.17 6.24
N GLY A 33 -4.86 -0.23 7.39
CA GLY A 33 -5.03 0.94 8.26
C GLY A 33 -3.71 1.43 8.83
N PHE A 34 -2.84 0.50 9.24
CA PHE A 34 -1.50 0.86 9.71
C PHE A 34 -0.66 1.55 8.62
N LEU A 35 -0.68 1.02 7.39
CA LEU A 35 0.05 1.64 6.28
C LEU A 35 -0.53 2.99 5.88
N GLU A 36 -1.86 3.14 5.81
CA GLU A 36 -2.51 4.42 5.51
C GLU A 36 -2.13 5.49 6.53
N GLN A 37 -2.14 5.15 7.82
CA GLN A 37 -1.71 6.06 8.88
C GLN A 37 -0.23 6.41 8.77
N LEU A 38 0.65 5.41 8.63
CA LEU A 38 2.10 5.64 8.55
C LEU A 38 2.48 6.49 7.33
N ILE A 39 1.82 6.27 6.18
CA ILE A 39 2.05 7.06 4.97
C ILE A 39 1.58 8.50 5.18
N ALA A 40 0.39 8.71 5.74
CA ALA A 40 -0.13 10.05 6.01
C ALA A 40 0.80 10.81 6.97
N GLU A 41 1.16 10.22 8.12
CA GLU A 41 2.07 10.83 9.09
C GLU A 41 3.42 11.21 8.46
N ARG A 42 3.97 10.33 7.61
CA ARG A 42 5.26 10.56 6.96
C ARG A 42 5.20 11.68 5.92
N MET A 43 4.12 11.74 5.13
CA MET A 43 3.91 12.74 4.09
C MET A 43 3.56 14.11 4.68
N ASP A 44 2.72 14.14 5.70
CA ASP A 44 2.36 15.36 6.43
C ASP A 44 3.61 16.00 7.07
N ALA A 45 4.51 15.19 7.62
CA ALA A 45 5.79 15.66 8.17
C ALA A 45 6.73 16.27 7.10
N GLU A 46 6.57 15.90 5.82
CA GLU A 46 7.32 16.50 4.70
C GLU A 46 6.57 17.68 4.05
N GLY A 47 5.33 17.95 4.46
CA GLY A 47 4.49 18.95 3.83
C GLY A 47 4.01 18.56 2.43
N GLU A 48 3.99 17.26 2.12
CA GLU A 48 3.49 16.76 0.85
C GLU A 48 1.99 17.03 0.73
N PRO A 49 1.53 17.69 -0.35
CA PRO A 49 0.13 18.08 -0.47
C PRO A 49 -0.76 16.85 -0.69
N VAL A 50 -1.87 16.79 0.04
CA VAL A 50 -2.89 15.77 -0.17
C VAL A 50 -3.57 16.00 -1.53
N PRO A 51 -3.55 15.05 -2.46
CA PRO A 51 -4.16 15.23 -3.77
C PRO A 51 -5.69 15.31 -3.66
N GLU A 52 -6.28 16.42 -4.11
CA GLU A 52 -7.73 16.65 -4.08
C GLU A 52 -8.52 15.68 -4.99
N LYS A 53 -7.88 15.18 -6.05
CA LYS A 53 -8.49 14.29 -7.04
C LYS A 53 -7.52 13.17 -7.44
N VAL A 54 -8.02 11.94 -7.41
CA VAL A 54 -7.31 10.76 -7.94
C VAL A 54 -7.75 10.58 -9.39
N GLU A 55 -6.91 10.99 -10.33
CA GLU A 55 -7.14 10.71 -11.76
C GLU A 55 -6.76 9.27 -12.09
N HIS A 56 -7.67 8.55 -12.73
CA HIS A 56 -7.40 7.20 -13.24
C HIS A 56 -6.61 7.29 -14.55
N VAL A 57 -5.31 7.54 -14.47
CA VAL A 57 -4.45 7.45 -15.65
C VAL A 57 -4.18 5.96 -15.93
N PRO A 58 -4.61 5.40 -17.08
CA PRO A 58 -4.23 4.05 -17.45
C PRO A 58 -2.71 4.01 -17.67
N ARG A 59 -2.00 3.38 -16.74
CA ARG A 59 -0.53 3.28 -16.82
C ARG A 59 -0.17 2.15 -17.81
N PRO A 60 0.66 2.40 -18.84
CA PRO A 60 1.14 1.34 -19.73
C PRO A 60 1.93 0.30 -18.93
N ARG A 61 1.71 -0.99 -19.22
CA ARG A 61 2.45 -2.11 -18.60
C ARG A 61 3.95 -1.93 -18.91
N GLN A 62 4.74 -1.55 -17.91
CA GLN A 62 6.19 -1.62 -18.02
C GLN A 62 6.65 -3.08 -17.91
N PRO A 63 7.63 -3.53 -18.69
CA PRO A 63 8.18 -4.88 -18.58
C PRO A 63 8.83 -5.04 -17.20
N ALA A 64 8.42 -6.09 -16.49
CA ALA A 64 8.93 -6.43 -15.17
C ALA A 64 10.40 -6.86 -15.27
N THR A 65 11.32 -5.94 -15.05
CA THR A 65 12.69 -6.28 -14.66
C THR A 65 12.70 -6.51 -13.15
N ASP A 66 13.32 -7.62 -12.76
CA ASP A 66 13.36 -8.25 -11.44
C ASP A 66 12.18 -9.20 -11.14
N GLU A 67 12.53 -10.46 -10.87
CA GLU A 67 11.67 -11.50 -10.29
C GLU A 67 11.11 -11.04 -8.94
N ILE A 68 10.08 -10.21 -9.00
CA ILE A 68 9.25 -9.92 -7.85
C ILE A 68 8.42 -11.18 -7.64
N ILE A 69 8.78 -12.00 -6.65
CA ILE A 69 7.92 -13.06 -6.11
C ILE A 69 6.66 -12.39 -5.55
N SER A 70 5.72 -12.09 -6.44
CA SER A 70 4.50 -11.38 -6.13
C SER A 70 3.50 -12.41 -5.63
N GLN A 71 3.49 -12.64 -4.32
CA GLN A 71 2.39 -13.35 -3.69
C GLN A 71 1.15 -12.45 -3.76
N HIS A 72 0.35 -12.65 -4.80
CA HIS A 72 -0.95 -12.00 -4.93
C HIS A 72 -1.93 -12.74 -4.04
N PHE A 73 -2.30 -12.15 -2.90
CA PHE A 73 -3.42 -12.65 -2.10
C PHE A 73 -4.72 -11.98 -2.55
N THR A 74 -5.60 -12.78 -3.14
CA THR A 74 -7.04 -12.48 -3.28
C THR A 74 -7.72 -12.74 -1.94
N PHE A 75 -8.61 -11.83 -1.54
CA PHE A 75 -9.52 -11.99 -0.39
C PHE A 75 -10.74 -12.81 -0.80
#